data_AF-A0A2R6J0J6-F1
#
_entry.id   AF-A0A2R6J0J6-F1
#
_cell.length_a   1.000
_cell.length_b   1.000
_cell.length_c   1.000
_cell.angle_alpha   90.00
_cell.angle_beta   90.00
_cell.angle_gamma   90.00
#
_symmetry.space_group_name_H-M   'P 1'
#
loop_
_entity.id
_entity.type
_entity.pdbx_description
1 polymer ?
#
loop_
_entity_poly.entity_id
_entity_poly.type
_entity_poly.pdbx_seq_one_letter_code
_entity_poly.pdbx_strand_id
1 'polypeptide(L)'
;SRGRRAVEAVGEERVKEYNDFTVVVGHEDEYIVEDGGCTCEDAQYNLDREDPDQLCWHAIAAAIARRVGAVDRHDMWYSEVRELL
;
A
#
# COMPACT_ATOMS: atom_id res chain seq x y z
N SER A 1 -5.09 14.10 7.49
CA SER A 1 -3.84 13.48 7.98
C SER A 1 -3.65 12.14 7.27
N ARG A 2 -2.42 11.61 7.23
CA ARG A 2 -2.11 10.33 6.59
C ARG A 2 -2.89 9.16 7.22
N GLY A 3 -2.97 9.11 8.55
CA GLY A 3 -3.72 8.07 9.26
C GLY A 3 -5.21 8.01 8.92
N ARG A 4 -5.90 9.15 8.74
CA ARG A 4 -7.31 9.16 8.33
C ARG A 4 -7.50 8.50 6.97
N ARG A 5 -6.71 8.90 5.97
CA ARG A 5 -6.76 8.33 4.61
C ARG A 5 -6.47 6.83 4.61
N ALA A 6 -5.52 6.40 5.44
CA ALA A 6 -5.20 4.99 5.58
C ALA A 6 -6.39 4.18 6.10
N VAL A 7 -7.07 4.66 7.14
CA VAL A 7 -8.26 3.99 7.69
C VAL A 7 -9.42 3.98 6.68
N GLU A 8 -9.64 5.08 5.96
CA GLU A 8 -10.64 5.13 4.89
C GLU A 8 -10.37 4.09 3.80
N ALA A 9 -9.12 4.00 3.31
CA ALA A 9 -8.76 3.03 2.29
C ALA A 9 -8.92 1.58 2.76
N VAL A 10 -8.63 1.27 4.03
CA VAL A 10 -8.90 -0.05 4.61
C VAL A 10 -10.41 -0.33 4.64
N GLY A 11 -11.22 0.63 5.08
CA GLY A 11 -12.68 0.50 5.13
C GLY A 11 -13.35 0.41 3.75
N GLU A 12 -12.69 0.92 2.72
CA GLU A 12 -13.11 0.86 1.32
C GLU A 12 -12.54 -0.36 0.57
N GLU A 13 -11.86 -1.29 1.28
CA GLU A 13 -11.26 -2.51 0.69
C GLU A 13 -10.23 -2.23 -0.42
N ARG A 14 -9.50 -1.12 -0.30
CA ARG A 14 -8.53 -0.64 -1.31
C ARG A 14 -7.12 -1.21 -1.15
N VAL A 15 -6.94 -2.21 -0.29
CA VAL A 15 -5.65 -2.86 -0.05
C VAL A 15 -5.69 -4.28 -0.61
N LYS A 16 -4.94 -4.49 -1.68
CA LYS A 16 -4.83 -5.77 -2.40
C LYS A 16 -3.52 -6.44 -2.06
N GLU A 17 -3.57 -7.65 -1.52
CA GLU A 17 -2.39 -8.44 -1.17
C GLU A 17 -2.15 -9.48 -2.27
N TYR A 18 -0.98 -9.42 -2.89
CA TYR A 18 -0.45 -10.41 -3.81
C TYR A 18 0.60 -11.27 -3.10
N ASN A 19 1.09 -12.31 -3.77
CA ASN A 19 2.04 -13.24 -3.17
C ASN A 19 3.37 -12.59 -2.74
N ASP A 20 3.82 -11.57 -3.48
CA ASP A 20 5.12 -10.92 -3.30
C ASP A 20 5.05 -9.41 -3.02
N PHE A 21 3.88 -8.77 -3.13
CA PHE A 21 3.72 -7.33 -2.90
C PHE A 21 2.30 -6.96 -2.46
N THR A 22 2.12 -5.74 -1.96
CA THR A 22 0.79 -5.18 -1.68
C THR A 22 0.54 -4.00 -2.62
N VAL A 23 -0.67 -3.91 -3.17
CA VAL A 23 -1.13 -2.72 -3.91
C VAL A 23 -2.13 -1.98 -3.05
N VAL A 24 -1.95 -0.67 -2.91
CA VAL A 24 -2.96 0.22 -2.33
C VAL A 24 -3.48 1.13 -3.42
N VAL A 25 -4.78 1.02 -3.70
CA VAL A 25 -5.44 1.87 -4.70
C VAL A 25 -5.58 3.26 -4.12
N GLY A 26 -4.84 4.23 -4.66
CA GLY A 26 -4.96 5.65 -4.33
C GLY A 26 -6.10 6.34 -5.08
N HIS A 27 -6.24 7.64 -4.92
CA HIS A 27 -7.30 8.39 -5.60
C HIS A 27 -7.01 8.61 -7.09
N GLU A 28 -5.72 8.62 -7.45
CA GLU A 28 -5.26 8.94 -8.80
C GLU A 28 -4.66 7.71 -9.50
N ASP A 29 -4.01 6.83 -8.73
CA ASP A 29 -3.27 5.67 -9.26
C ASP A 29 -3.17 4.54 -8.23
N GLU A 30 -2.59 3.42 -8.64
CA GLU A 30 -2.24 2.28 -7.80
C GLU A 30 -0.79 2.37 -7.32
N TYR A 31 -0.56 2.02 -6.05
CA TYR A 31 0.76 2.13 -5.45
C TYR A 31 1.22 0.82 -4.84
N ILE A 32 2.41 0.39 -5.24
CA ILE A 32 3.05 -0.80 -4.71
C ILE A 32 3.67 -0.45 -3.35
N VAL A 33 3.42 -1.30 -2.36
CA VAL A 33 3.90 -1.20 -0.99
C VAL A 33 4.64 -2.49 -0.62
N GLU A 34 5.91 -2.34 -0.28
CA GLU A 34 6.83 -3.42 0.08
C GLU A 34 7.72 -2.95 1.22
N ASP A 35 7.87 -3.78 2.27
CA ASP A 35 8.72 -3.50 3.44
C ASP A 35 8.58 -2.10 4.05
N GLY A 36 7.35 -1.55 4.04
CA GLY A 36 7.05 -0.21 4.55
C GLY A 36 7.35 0.94 3.57
N GLY A 37 8.05 0.65 2.47
CA GLY A 37 8.21 1.55 1.33
C GLY A 37 6.96 1.60 0.45
N CYS A 38 6.86 2.66 -0.36
CA CYS A 38 5.76 2.85 -1.31
C CYS A 38 6.26 3.57 -2.57
N THR A 39 5.66 3.27 -3.72
CA THR A 39 5.97 3.94 -5.00
C THR A 39 5.35 5.33 -5.15
N CYS A 40 4.56 5.82 -4.19
CA CYS A 40 3.95 7.16 -4.31
C CYS A 40 4.96 8.30 -4.12
N GLU A 41 4.69 9.46 -4.72
CA GLU A 41 5.55 10.65 -4.63
C GLU A 41 5.83 11.11 -3.19
N ASP A 42 4.83 11.01 -2.29
CA ASP A 42 5.01 11.40 -0.88
C ASP A 42 6.10 10.56 -0.19
N ALA A 43 6.18 9.27 -0.49
CA ALA A 43 7.22 8.39 0.04
C ALA A 43 8.57 8.59 -0.66
N GLN A 44 8.56 8.93 -1.95
CA GLN A 44 9.80 9.10 -2.72
C GLN A 44 10.50 10.43 -2.42
N TYR A 45 9.75 11.49 -2.14
CA TYR A 45 10.30 12.85 -2.09
C TYR A 45 10.15 13.56 -0.75
N ASN A 46 9.17 13.17 0.08
CA ASN A 46 8.83 13.94 1.29
C ASN A 46 9.08 13.22 2.61
N LEU A 47 9.51 11.94 2.57
CA LEU A 47 9.68 11.11 3.75
C LEU A 47 11.09 10.54 3.83
N ASP A 48 11.63 10.51 5.04
CA ASP A 48 12.88 9.81 5.31
C ASP A 48 12.63 8.30 5.31
N ARG A 49 13.28 7.58 4.37
CA ARG A 49 13.12 6.13 4.21
C ARG A 49 13.83 5.33 5.29
N GLU A 50 14.75 5.96 6.03
CA GLU A 50 15.47 5.34 7.14
C GLU A 50 14.74 5.53 8.49
N ASP A 51 13.75 6.43 8.56
CA ASP A 51 12.94 6.69 9.74
C ASP A 51 11.64 5.85 9.73
N PRO A 52 11.51 4.83 10.59
CA PRO A 52 10.35 3.93 10.59
C PRO A 52 9.03 4.59 10.98
N ASP A 53 9.07 5.78 11.60
CA ASP A 53 7.87 6.54 11.97
C ASP A 53 7.38 7.43 10.80
N GLN A 54 8.15 7.55 9.72
CA GLN A 54 7.85 8.35 8.55
C GLN A 54 7.28 7.52 7.41
N LEU A 55 5.98 7.23 7.50
CA LEU A 55 5.26 6.46 6.50
C LEU A 55 4.25 7.32 5.73
N CYS A 56 4.14 7.06 4.42
CA CYS A 56 3.06 7.62 3.61
C CYS A 56 1.74 6.94 3.99
N TRP A 57 0.62 7.51 3.57
CA TRP A 57 -0.68 6.95 3.96
C TRP A 57 -0.92 5.53 3.39
N HIS A 58 -0.36 5.21 2.22
CA HIS A 58 -0.48 3.88 1.61
C HIS A 58 0.23 2.80 2.45
N ALA A 59 1.47 3.07 2.88
CA ALA A 59 2.22 2.15 3.73
C ALA A 59 1.51 1.91 5.07
N ILE A 60 0.92 2.97 5.65
CA ILE A 60 0.09 2.86 6.86
C ILE A 60 -1.16 2.00 6.59
N ALA A 61 -1.84 2.20 5.45
CA ALA A 61 -3.03 1.41 5.08
C ALA A 61 -2.71 -0.08 4.96
N ALA A 62 -1.64 -0.43 4.24
CA ALA A 62 -1.17 -1.80 4.10
C ALA A 62 -0.80 -2.43 5.45
N ALA A 63 -0.13 -1.67 6.33
CA ALA A 63 0.22 -2.12 7.67
C ALA A 63 -1.00 -2.39 8.55
N ILE A 64 -2.04 -1.54 8.46
CA ILE A 64 -3.31 -1.71 9.18
C ILE A 64 -4.07 -2.91 8.63
N ALA A 65 -4.33 -2.95 7.32
CA ALA A 65 -5.09 -4.00 6.65
C ALA A 65 -4.56 -5.40 6.98
N ARG A 66 -3.24 -5.60 6.88
CA ARG A 66 -2.60 -6.88 7.24
C ARG A 66 -2.81 -7.25 8.72
N ARG A 67 -2.69 -6.27 9.63
CA ARG A 67 -2.86 -6.51 11.08
C ARG A 67 -4.29 -6.84 11.47
N VAL A 68 -5.28 -6.32 10.74
CA VAL A 68 -6.70 -6.56 11.03
C VAL A 68 -7.34 -7.61 10.13
N GLY A 69 -6.59 -8.17 9.17
CA GLY A 69 -7.09 -9.15 8.21
C GLY A 69 -8.04 -8.59 7.15
N ALA A 70 -8.00 -7.28 6.89
CA ALA A 70 -8.83 -6.58 5.90
C ALA A 70 -8.08 -6.34 4.58
N VAL A 71 -7.46 -7.39 4.05
CA VAL A 71 -6.79 -7.39 2.74
C VAL A 71 -7.66 -8.15 1.73
N ASP A 72 -7.76 -7.62 0.52
CA ASP A 72 -8.31 -8.33 -0.64
C ASP A 72 -7.19 -9.20 -1.23
N ARG A 73 -7.23 -10.52 -1.01
CA ARG A 73 -6.14 -11.43 -1.39
C ARG A 73 -6.28 -11.91 -2.82
N HIS A 74 -5.19 -11.83 -3.56
CA HIS A 74 -5.05 -12.31 -4.93
C HIS A 74 -3.92 -13.33 -4.98
N ASP A 75 -4.25 -14.58 -5.34
CA ASP A 75 -3.26 -15.65 -5.51
C ASP A 75 -2.53 -15.51 -6.86
N MET A 76 -1.85 -14.37 -7.06
CA MET A 76 -1.10 -14.01 -8.27
C MET A 76 0.24 -13.35 -7.89
N TRP A 77 1.24 -13.50 -8.75
CA TRP A 77 2.59 -12.94 -8.60
C TRP A 77 2.78 -11.70 -9.49
N TYR A 78 3.74 -10.84 -9.15
CA TYR A 78 4.02 -9.62 -9.95
C TYR A 78 4.32 -9.93 -11.42
N SER A 79 5.04 -11.02 -11.68
CA SER A 79 5.35 -11.49 -13.04
C SER A 79 4.13 -11.81 -13.89
N GLU A 80 3.00 -12.14 -13.25
CA GLU A 80 1.74 -12.48 -13.93
C GLU A 80 0.85 -11.24 -14.11
N VAL A 81 0.94 -10.25 -13.22
CA VAL A 81 0.14 -9.02 -13.26
C VAL A 81 0.77 -7.95 -14.16
N ARG A 82 2.11 -7.87 -14.21
CA ARG A 82 2.82 -6.85 -15.01
C ARG A 82 2.52 -6.94 -16.51
N GLU A 83 2.09 -8.10 -17.01
CA GLU A 83 1.68 -8.26 -18.41
C GLU A 83 0.30 -7.64 -18.71
N LEU A 84 -0.45 -7.22 -17.68
CA LEU A 84 -1.82 -6.69 -17.76
C LEU A 84 -1.92 -5.18 -17.50
N LEU A 85 -0.83 -4.54 -17.05
CA LEU A 85 -0.70 -3.09 -16.78
C LEU A 85 0.09 -2.41 -17.91
#